data_AF-A0A7V9LNW0-F1
#
_entry.id   AF-A0A7V9LNW0-F1
#
_cell.length_a   1.000
_cell.length_b   1.000
_cell.length_c   1.000
_cell.angle_alpha   90.00
_cell.angle_beta   90.00
_cell.angle_gamma   90.00
#
_symmetry.space_group_name_H-M   'P 1'
#
loop_
_entity.id
_entity.type
_entity.pdbx_description
1 polymer ?
#
loop_
_entity_poly.entity_id
_entity_poly.type
_entity_poly.pdbx_seq_one_letter_code
_entity_poly.pdbx_strand_id
1 'polypeptide(L)'
;MASLPKFLRARIDEDEQVARAAQAAAWEFAVSEPENAASGKADEFAAAQRAYLLQLGPERMLVECETKRRILEVAKASSSTVTRALLELMAVPYATHENYKKDWRP
;
A
#
# COMPACT_ATOMS: atom_id res chain seq x y z
N MET A 1 14.22 -12.97 -16.52
CA MET A 1 14.33 -11.72 -15.74
C MET A 1 12.99 -10.98 -15.74
N ALA A 2 12.46 -10.56 -14.58
CA ALA A 2 11.21 -9.78 -14.54
C ALA A 2 11.42 -8.35 -15.08
N SER A 3 10.42 -7.80 -15.77
CA SER A 3 10.37 -6.41 -16.22
C SER A 3 9.84 -5.50 -15.12
N LEU A 4 10.15 -4.20 -15.17
CA LEU A 4 9.67 -3.21 -14.20
C LEU A 4 8.13 -3.18 -14.08
N PRO A 5 7.34 -3.16 -15.17
CA PRO A 5 5.87 -3.24 -15.07
C PRO A 5 5.37 -4.52 -14.39
N LYS A 6 6.02 -5.67 -14.66
CA LYS A 6 5.65 -6.95 -14.03
C LYS A 6 5.96 -6.94 -12.54
N PHE A 7 7.11 -6.38 -12.15
CA PHE A 7 7.49 -6.20 -10.75
C PHE A 7 6.49 -5.31 -10.00
N LEU A 8 6.19 -4.13 -10.56
CA LEU A 8 5.23 -3.19 -9.96
C LEU A 8 3.84 -3.81 -9.81
N ARG A 9 3.37 -4.56 -10.80
CA ARG A 9 2.08 -5.24 -10.70
C ARG A 9 2.04 -6.22 -9.53
N ALA A 10 3.07 -7.05 -9.39
CA ALA A 10 3.15 -8.00 -8.28
C ALA A 10 3.15 -7.29 -6.91
N ARG A 11 3.88 -6.18 -6.78
CA ARG A 11 3.93 -5.38 -5.54
C ARG A 11 2.61 -4.72 -5.20
N ILE A 12 1.90 -4.19 -6.19
CA ILE A 12 0.57 -3.62 -5.98
C ILE A 12 -0.43 -4.70 -5.55
N ASP A 13 -0.35 -5.90 -6.13
CA ASP A 13 -1.23 -7.00 -5.76
C ASP A 13 -0.95 -7.50 -4.32
N GLU A 14 0.31 -7.49 -3.87
CA GLU A 14 0.70 -7.77 -2.48
C GLU A 14 0.22 -6.69 -1.50
N ASP A 15 0.44 -5.41 -1.81
CA ASP A 15 -0.04 -4.30 -0.99
C ASP A 15 -1.57 -4.36 -0.82
N GLU A 16 -2.29 -4.69 -1.90
CA GLU A 16 -3.74 -4.90 -1.83
C GLU A 16 -4.10 -6.08 -0.93
N GLN A 17 -3.40 -7.21 -1.05
CA GLN A 17 -3.68 -8.38 -0.21
C GLN A 17 -3.51 -8.03 1.28
N VAL A 18 -2.44 -7.30 1.63
CA VAL A 18 -2.20 -6.82 3.00
C VAL A 18 -3.30 -5.87 3.44
N ALA A 19 -3.70 -4.92 2.58
CA ALA A 19 -4.77 -3.98 2.89
C ALA A 19 -6.12 -4.69 3.13
N ARG A 20 -6.47 -5.69 2.31
CA ARG A 20 -7.69 -6.49 2.49
C ARG A 20 -7.66 -7.30 3.79
N ALA A 21 -6.52 -7.92 4.10
CA ALA A 21 -6.36 -8.65 5.35
C ALA A 21 -6.50 -7.72 6.57
N ALA A 22 -5.90 -6.53 6.51
CA ALA A 22 -6.02 -5.52 7.56
C ALA A 22 -7.47 -5.00 7.69
N GLN A 23 -8.20 -4.80 6.59
CA GLN A 23 -9.60 -4.40 6.62
C GLN A 23 -10.50 -5.46 7.28
N ALA A 24 -10.28 -6.74 6.96
CA ALA A 24 -11.00 -7.85 7.57
C ALA A 24 -10.71 -7.94 9.07
N ALA A 25 -9.44 -7.87 9.48
CA ALA A 25 -9.05 -7.90 10.88
C ALA A 25 -9.61 -6.70 11.68
N ALA A 26 -9.66 -5.52 11.08
CA ALA A 26 -10.26 -4.34 11.71
C ALA A 26 -11.77 -4.52 11.95
N TRP A 27 -12.46 -5.17 11.00
CA TRP A 27 -13.87 -5.53 11.16
C TRP A 27 -14.07 -6.56 12.28
N GLU A 28 -13.23 -7.59 12.33
CA GLU A 28 -13.29 -8.60 13.39
C GLU A 28 -13.10 -7.98 14.78
N PHE A 29 -12.09 -7.11 14.95
CA PHE A 29 -11.83 -6.40 16.21
C PHE A 29 -13.01 -5.48 16.61
N ALA A 30 -13.60 -4.77 15.64
CA ALA A 30 -14.74 -3.89 15.89
C ALA A 30 -16.03 -4.64 16.29
N VAL A 31 -16.21 -5.87 15.80
CA VAL A 31 -17.38 -6.71 16.10
C VAL A 31 -17.19 -7.51 17.40
N SER A 32 -15.94 -7.80 17.81
CA SER A 32 -15.65 -8.63 18.99
C SER A 32 -15.64 -7.88 20.33
N GLU A 33 -15.63 -6.55 20.38
CA GLU A 33 -15.52 -5.80 21.65
C GLU A 33 -16.64 -4.77 21.87
N PRO A 34 -17.72 -5.14 22.59
CA PRO A 34 -18.52 -4.18 23.34
C PRO A 34 -17.95 -3.86 24.73
N GLU A 35 -17.03 -4.69 25.27
CA GLU A 35 -16.75 -4.73 26.73
C GLU A 35 -15.43 -4.05 27.17
N ASN A 36 -14.51 -3.69 26.26
CA ASN A 36 -13.19 -3.14 26.61
C ASN A 36 -13.10 -1.60 26.60
N ALA A 37 -14.22 -0.90 26.43
CA ALA A 37 -14.28 0.56 26.47
C ALA A 37 -14.03 1.17 27.89
N ALA A 38 -13.84 0.35 28.93
CA ALA A 38 -13.85 0.80 30.33
C ALA A 38 -12.47 1.03 30.99
N SER A 39 -11.34 0.91 30.28
CA SER A 39 -10.02 1.23 30.88
C SER A 39 -9.52 2.60 30.44
N GLY A 40 -10.02 3.66 31.09
CA GLY A 40 -9.75 5.07 30.79
C GLY A 40 -8.32 5.58 31.05
N LYS A 41 -7.27 4.80 30.77
CA LYS A 41 -5.85 5.18 30.97
C LYS A 41 -4.87 4.63 29.91
N ALA A 42 -5.24 4.63 28.63
CA ALA A 42 -4.32 4.45 27.50
C ALA A 42 -4.35 5.73 26.63
N ASP A 43 -3.71 6.80 27.13
CA ASP A 43 -2.42 7.35 26.67
C ASP A 43 -2.51 7.98 25.27
N GLU A 44 -2.10 9.25 25.14
CA GLU A 44 -2.08 10.01 23.87
C GLU A 44 -1.40 9.23 22.75
N PHE A 45 -0.45 8.33 23.08
CA PHE A 45 0.15 7.40 22.14
C PHE A 45 -0.88 6.49 21.45
N ALA A 46 -1.85 5.92 22.18
CA ALA A 46 -2.89 5.07 21.60
C ALA A 46 -3.85 5.88 20.71
N ALA A 47 -4.13 7.13 21.07
CA ALA A 47 -4.93 8.05 20.25
C ALA A 47 -4.19 8.46 18.96
N ALA A 48 -2.91 8.82 19.07
CA ALA A 48 -2.05 9.15 17.93
C ALA A 48 -1.85 7.95 17.00
N GLN A 49 -1.65 6.76 17.56
CA GLN A 49 -1.53 5.52 16.80
C GLN A 49 -2.84 5.19 16.07
N ARG A 50 -4.00 5.36 16.70
CA ARG A 50 -5.31 5.25 16.02
C ARG A 50 -5.47 6.26 14.90
N ALA A 51 -5.13 7.53 15.14
CA ALA A 51 -5.23 8.58 14.12
C ALA A 51 -4.31 8.28 12.91
N TYR A 52 -3.08 7.82 13.18
CA TYR A 52 -2.13 7.40 12.15
C TYR A 52 -2.65 6.19 11.34
N LEU A 53 -3.20 5.18 12.02
CA LEU A 53 -3.78 4.01 11.37
C LEU A 53 -5.04 4.35 10.56
N LEU A 54 -5.87 5.31 11.01
CA LEU A 54 -7.02 5.79 10.24
C LEU A 54 -6.58 6.56 8.99
N GLN A 55 -5.55 7.40 9.10
CA GLN A 55 -4.99 8.16 7.96
C GLN A 55 -4.30 7.26 6.92
N LEU A 56 -3.74 6.13 7.37
CA LEU A 56 -3.15 5.08 6.54
C LEU A 56 -4.06 3.86 6.39
N GLY A 57 -5.36 4.06 6.60
CA GLY A 57 -6.32 2.97 6.71
C GLY A 57 -6.33 2.08 5.46
N PRO A 58 -6.73 0.81 5.63
CA PRO A 58 -6.75 -0.15 4.53
C PRO A 58 -7.60 0.33 3.34
N GLU A 59 -8.66 1.10 3.58
CA GLU A 59 -9.48 1.71 2.51
C GLU A 59 -8.68 2.65 1.62
N ARG A 60 -7.86 3.52 2.21
CA ARG A 60 -6.98 4.41 1.44
C ARG A 60 -5.97 3.60 0.64
N MET A 61 -5.36 2.57 1.24
CA MET A 61 -4.39 1.71 0.53
C MET A 61 -5.04 0.99 -0.66
N LEU A 62 -6.29 0.53 -0.53
CA LEU A 62 -7.03 -0.07 -1.64
C LEU A 62 -7.23 0.91 -2.81
N VAL A 63 -7.60 2.16 -2.52
CA VAL A 63 -7.72 3.21 -3.54
C VAL A 63 -6.38 3.55 -4.17
N GLU A 64 -5.29 3.58 -3.40
CA GLU A 64 -3.94 3.77 -3.92
C GLU A 64 -3.50 2.61 -4.82
N CYS A 65 -3.79 1.36 -4.45
CA CYS A 65 -3.50 0.18 -5.29
C CYS A 65 -4.21 0.27 -6.64
N GLU A 66 -5.51 0.59 -6.63
CA GLU A 66 -6.28 0.78 -7.87
C GLU A 66 -5.73 1.94 -8.71
N THR A 67 -5.38 3.05 -8.08
CA THR A 67 -4.76 4.20 -8.76
C THR A 67 -3.44 3.81 -9.42
N LYS A 68 -2.56 3.09 -8.71
CA LYS A 68 -1.29 2.59 -9.24
C LYS A 68 -1.50 1.62 -10.41
N ARG A 69 -2.55 0.78 -10.40
CA ARG A 69 -2.89 -0.07 -11.56
C ARG A 69 -3.28 0.76 -12.78
N ARG A 70 -4.09 1.80 -12.61
CA ARG A 70 -4.45 2.70 -13.72
C ARG A 70 -3.24 3.41 -14.30
N ILE A 71 -2.32 3.87 -13.45
CA ILE A 71 -1.05 4.43 -13.90
C ILE A 71 -0.24 3.41 -14.72
N LEU A 72 -0.18 2.15 -14.28
CA LEU A 72 0.47 1.08 -15.04
C LEU A 72 -0.17 0.87 -16.42
N GLU A 73 -1.49 0.91 -16.54
CA GLU A 73 -2.15 0.77 -17.84
C GLU A 73 -1.88 1.95 -18.77
N VAL A 74 -1.88 3.19 -18.24
CA VAL A 74 -1.48 4.38 -19.01
C VAL A 74 -0.03 4.27 -19.48
N ALA A 75 0.88 3.81 -18.62
CA ALA A 75 2.29 3.61 -18.96
C ALA A 75 2.55 2.42 -19.90
N LYS A 76 1.63 1.46 -20.00
CA LYS A 76 1.70 0.39 -21.02
C LYS A 76 1.24 0.90 -22.39
N ALA A 77 0.27 1.81 -22.41
CA ALA A 77 -0.25 2.40 -23.63
C ALA A 77 0.71 3.43 -24.26
N SER A 78 1.68 3.95 -23.50
CA SER A 78 2.67 4.92 -23.96
C SER A 78 4.08 4.53 -23.51
N SER A 79 5.02 4.38 -24.45
CA SER A 79 6.41 4.02 -24.17
C SER A 79 7.35 5.25 -24.16
N SER A 80 6.93 6.34 -23.52
CA SER A 80 7.72 7.57 -23.41
C SER A 80 8.73 7.54 -22.26
N THR A 81 9.71 8.44 -22.30
CA THR A 81 10.66 8.66 -21.19
C THR A 81 9.94 9.09 -19.91
N VAL A 82 8.86 9.88 -20.03
CA VAL A 82 8.05 10.32 -18.88
C VAL A 82 7.35 9.13 -18.22
N THR A 83 6.70 8.27 -19.00
CA THR A 83 6.08 7.04 -18.48
C THR A 83 7.11 6.10 -17.88
N ARG A 84 8.33 6.03 -18.44
CA ARG A 84 9.41 5.23 -17.86
C ARG A 84 9.84 5.77 -16.48
N ALA A 85 10.11 7.07 -16.38
CA ALA A 85 10.50 7.72 -15.12
C ALA A 85 9.41 7.58 -14.05
N LEU A 86 8.14 7.68 -14.43
CA LEU A 86 7.01 7.45 -13.53
C LEU A 86 7.02 6.03 -12.93
N LEU A 87 7.31 5.00 -13.74
CA LEU A 87 7.41 3.63 -13.24
C LEU A 87 8.61 3.44 -12.32
N GLU A 88 9.75 4.09 -12.59
CA GLU A 88 10.93 4.04 -11.71
C GLU A 88 10.64 4.70 -10.35
N LEU A 89 9.96 5.85 -10.35
CA LEU A 89 9.50 6.51 -9.13
C LEU A 89 8.51 5.65 -8.33
N MET A 90 7.56 4.99 -9.01
CA MET A 90 6.64 4.05 -8.37
C MET A 90 7.34 2.83 -7.74
N ALA A 91 8.56 2.50 -8.19
CA ALA A 91 9.31 1.38 -7.66
C ALA A 91 10.12 1.71 -6.40
N VAL A 92 10.33 3.01 -6.10
CA VAL A 92 11.11 3.49 -4.95
C VAL A 92 10.65 2.91 -3.60
N PRO A 93 9.33 2.80 -3.30
CA PRO A 93 8.87 2.21 -2.04
C PRO A 93 9.31 0.74 -1.85
N TYR A 94 9.63 0.05 -2.94
CA TYR A 94 10.02 -1.36 -2.94
C TYR A 94 11.53 -1.58 -3.12
N ALA A 95 12.36 -0.54 -2.93
CA ALA A 95 13.80 -0.61 -3.15
C ALA A 95 14.54 -1.61 -2.26
N THR A 96 13.95 -2.00 -1.12
CA THR A 96 14.48 -3.02 -0.20
C THR A 96 14.03 -4.44 -0.55
N HIS A 97 13.14 -4.62 -1.53
CA HIS A 97 12.64 -5.93 -1.91
C HIS A 97 13.73 -6.74 -2.66
N GLU A 98 13.88 -8.04 -2.36
CA GLU A 98 14.89 -8.92 -2.97
C GLU A 98 14.88 -8.94 -4.52
N ASN A 99 13.69 -8.94 -5.12
CA ASN A 99 13.47 -8.89 -6.57
C ASN A 99 13.61 -7.49 -7.20
N TYR A 100 13.91 -6.45 -6.41
CA TYR A 100 14.19 -5.11 -6.92
C TYR A 100 15.53 -5.08 -7.66
N LYS A 101 15.58 -4.42 -8.81
CA LYS A 101 16.83 -4.22 -9.56
C LYS A 101 17.32 -2.80 -9.40
N LYS A 102 18.63 -2.64 -9.19
CA LYS A 102 19.29 -1.32 -9.06
C LYS A 102 19.05 -0.41 -10.26
N ASP A 103 18.96 -0.97 -11.47
CA ASP A 103 18.67 -0.24 -12.72
C ASP A 103 17.24 0.33 -12.79
N TRP A 104 16.38 0.08 -11.79
CA TRP A 104 15.07 0.72 -11.65
C TRP A 104 15.09 1.92 -10.71
N ARG A 105 16.24 2.24 -10.13
CA ARG A 105 16.40 3.42 -9.28
C ARG A 105 16.50 4.66 -10.18
N PRO A 106 15.67 5.70 -9.95
CA PRO A 106 15.80 6.97 -10.66
C PRO A 106 17.18 7.62 -10.47
#